data_AF-A0A3N7HGN0-F1
#
_entry.id   AF-A0A3N7HGN0-F1
#
_cell.length_a   1.000
_cell.length_b   1.000
_cell.length_c   1.000
_cell.angle_alpha   90.00
_cell.angle_beta   90.00
_cell.angle_gamma   90.00
#
_symmetry.space_group_name_H-M   'P 1'
#
loop_
_entity.id
_entity.type
_entity.pdbx_description
1 polymer ?
#
loop_
_entity_poly.entity_id
_entity_poly.type
_entity_poly.pdbx_seq_one_letter_code
_entity_poly.pdbx_strand_id
1 'polypeptide(L)'
;MNLADLPPCTVVASATHFEIELLKQPTVEVAFSSSEEEAIYERADAELASKIQEVAEAACGSRNAEDLVHTNWDWYPTKSRSVELDEQVFSPALVQQLIQLLEGTYADWRIYLNVYKSLTRNSQDFGVACLSKSRIIIQQSLYERLSASA
;
A
#
# COMPACT_ATOMS: atom_id res chain seq x y z
N MET A 1 9.32 16.94 4.46
CA MET A 1 10.01 15.63 4.46
C MET A 1 10.47 15.37 3.04
N ASN A 2 11.68 14.85 2.83
CA ASN A 2 12.27 14.77 1.50
C ASN A 2 11.94 13.41 0.85
N LEU A 3 11.56 13.39 -0.43
CA LEU A 3 11.39 12.14 -1.19
C LEU A 3 12.68 11.30 -1.23
N ALA A 4 13.83 11.92 -1.00
CA ALA A 4 15.11 11.24 -0.84
C ALA A 4 15.16 10.25 0.34
N ASP A 5 14.26 10.37 1.31
CA ASP A 5 14.16 9.48 2.46
C ASP A 5 13.33 8.21 2.16
N LEU A 6 12.70 8.14 0.99
CA LEU A 6 11.96 6.96 0.54
C LEU A 6 12.88 5.97 -0.19
N PRO A 7 12.55 4.66 -0.20
CA PRO A 7 13.21 3.69 -1.06
C PRO A 7 13.17 4.10 -2.54
N PRO A 8 14.08 3.57 -3.38
CA PRO A 8 14.08 3.85 -4.81
C PRO A 8 12.71 3.63 -5.46
N CYS A 9 12.27 4.63 -6.24
CA CYS A 9 10.99 4.62 -6.95
C CYS A 9 11.18 4.22 -8.43
N THR A 10 10.47 3.18 -8.86
CA THR A 10 10.20 2.92 -10.28
C THR A 10 8.90 3.63 -10.65
N VAL A 11 9.02 4.73 -11.38
CA VAL A 11 7.85 5.50 -11.83
C VAL A 11 7.35 4.96 -13.16
N VAL A 12 6.05 4.69 -13.26
CA VAL A 12 5.42 4.10 -14.46
C VAL A 12 4.30 4.99 -15.00
N ALA A 13 4.14 5.02 -16.32
CA ALA A 13 3.27 5.98 -16.98
C ALA A 13 1.75 5.67 -16.90
N SER A 14 1.36 4.41 -16.67
CA SER A 14 -0.06 4.00 -16.68
C SER A 14 -0.31 2.71 -15.89
N ALA A 15 -1.58 2.33 -15.73
CA ALA A 15 -2.00 1.09 -15.04
C ALA A 15 -1.43 -0.15 -15.72
N THR A 16 -1.47 -0.21 -17.04
CA THR A 16 -0.86 -1.31 -17.80
C THR A 16 0.64 -1.42 -17.53
N HIS A 17 1.37 -0.30 -17.49
CA HIS A 17 2.81 -0.34 -17.17
C HIS A 17 3.07 -0.75 -15.72
N PHE A 18 2.18 -0.37 -14.80
CA PHE A 18 2.23 -0.81 -13.41
C PHE A 18 2.07 -2.32 -13.29
N GLU A 19 1.06 -2.89 -13.95
CA GLU A 19 0.86 -4.35 -14.01
C GLU A 19 2.06 -5.08 -14.62
N ILE A 20 2.61 -4.57 -15.73
CA ILE A 20 3.83 -5.13 -16.33
C ILE A 20 5.00 -5.13 -15.34
N GLU A 21 5.18 -4.05 -14.58
CA GLU A 21 6.26 -3.97 -13.60
C GLU A 21 6.01 -4.88 -12.39
N LEU A 22 4.76 -5.07 -11.98
CA LEU A 22 4.38 -6.05 -10.95
C LEU A 22 4.67 -7.48 -11.39
N LEU A 23 4.37 -7.83 -12.64
CA LEU A 23 4.63 -9.17 -13.21
C LEU A 23 6.12 -9.52 -13.31
N LYS A 24 7.01 -8.51 -13.32
CA LYS A 24 8.46 -8.73 -13.22
C LYS A 24 8.90 -9.08 -11.80
N GLN A 25 8.03 -8.88 -10.81
CA GLN A 25 8.30 -9.32 -9.44
C GLN A 25 7.89 -10.78 -9.29
N PRO A 26 8.62 -11.56 -8.47
CA PRO A 26 8.14 -12.87 -8.08
C PRO A 26 6.76 -12.75 -7.42
N THR A 27 5.75 -13.44 -7.97
CA THR A 27 4.50 -13.71 -7.26
C THR A 27 4.83 -14.66 -6.12
N VAL A 28 4.48 -14.26 -4.91
CA VAL A 28 4.60 -15.14 -3.73
C VAL A 28 3.26 -15.82 -3.57
N GLU A 29 3.27 -17.15 -3.59
CA GLU A 29 2.18 -17.97 -3.07
C GLU A 29 2.76 -18.76 -1.90
N VAL A 30 2.19 -18.60 -0.72
CA VAL A 30 2.63 -19.29 0.49
C VAL A 30 1.90 -20.62 0.56
N ALA A 31 2.65 -21.71 0.46
CA ALA A 31 2.14 -23.04 0.72
C ALA A 31 2.27 -23.37 2.21
N PHE A 32 1.18 -23.78 2.84
CA PHE A 32 1.17 -24.22 4.24
C PHE A 32 1.26 -25.74 4.30
N SER A 33 2.14 -26.24 5.17
CA SER A 33 2.26 -27.67 5.44
C SER A 33 1.31 -28.17 6.54
N SER A 34 0.67 -27.23 7.26
CA SER A 34 -0.28 -27.51 8.33
C SER A 34 -1.25 -26.35 8.56
N SER A 35 -2.37 -26.65 9.23
CA SER A 35 -3.33 -25.62 9.68
C SER A 35 -2.75 -24.67 10.73
N GLU A 36 -1.71 -25.08 11.46
CA GLU A 36 -1.04 -24.19 12.42
C GLU A 36 -0.22 -23.11 11.71
N GLU A 37 0.51 -23.47 10.64
CA GLU A 37 1.24 -22.50 9.81
C GLU A 37 0.29 -21.51 9.12
N GLU A 38 -0.84 -22.00 8.62
CA GLU A 38 -1.89 -21.16 8.04
C GLU A 38 -2.46 -20.18 9.08
N ALA A 39 -2.81 -20.66 10.29
CA ALA A 39 -3.32 -19.80 11.35
C ALA A 39 -2.30 -18.75 11.84
N ILE A 40 -1.00 -19.07 11.83
CA ILE A 40 0.07 -18.12 12.12
C ILE A 40 0.14 -17.05 11.02
N TYR A 41 0.05 -17.47 9.76
CA TYR A 41 0.04 -16.55 8.62
C TYR A 41 -1.18 -15.61 8.67
N GLU A 42 -2.39 -16.15 8.83
CA GLU A 42 -3.63 -15.37 8.95
C GLU A 42 -3.54 -14.33 10.07
N ARG A 43 -2.94 -14.69 11.21
CA ARG A 43 -2.76 -13.75 12.32
C ARG A 43 -1.80 -12.61 11.97
N ALA A 44 -0.65 -12.93 11.36
CA ALA A 44 0.30 -11.92 10.93
C ALA A 44 -0.29 -11.00 9.86
N ASP A 45 -1.07 -11.57 8.95
CA ASP A 45 -1.79 -10.91 7.88
C ASP A 45 -2.86 -9.93 8.42
N ALA A 46 -3.66 -10.36 9.39
CA ALA A 46 -4.65 -9.52 10.07
C ALA A 46 -3.99 -8.41 10.91
N GLU A 47 -2.90 -8.73 11.60
CA GLU A 47 -2.13 -7.75 12.37
C GLU A 47 -1.55 -6.65 11.46
N LEU A 48 -1.02 -7.02 10.29
CA LEU A 48 -0.54 -6.05 9.32
C LEU A 48 -1.68 -5.17 8.77
N ALA A 49 -2.84 -5.75 8.46
CA ALA A 49 -4.00 -4.99 8.01
C ALA A 49 -4.47 -3.95 9.05
N SER A 50 -4.51 -4.33 10.34
CA SER A 50 -4.80 -3.39 11.44
C SER A 50 -3.80 -2.23 11.48
N LYS A 51 -2.50 -2.53 11.41
CA LYS A 51 -1.45 -1.48 11.41
C LYS A 51 -1.53 -0.57 10.20
N ILE A 52 -1.84 -1.11 9.01
CA ILE A 52 -2.05 -0.32 7.80
C ILE A 52 -3.22 0.63 7.99
N GLN A 53 -4.35 0.13 8.51
CA GLN A 53 -5.52 0.94 8.81
C GLN A 53 -5.19 2.05 9.81
N GLU A 54 -4.58 1.72 10.95
CA GLU A 54 -4.20 2.69 11.98
C GLU A 54 -3.34 3.83 11.40
N VAL A 55 -2.34 3.50 10.59
CA VAL A 55 -1.46 4.48 9.93
C VAL A 55 -2.23 5.34 8.91
N ALA A 56 -3.12 4.73 8.12
CA ALA A 56 -3.89 5.44 7.10
C ALA A 56 -4.95 6.36 7.73
N GLU A 57 -5.68 5.90 8.74
CA GLU A 57 -6.66 6.69 9.48
C GLU A 57 -6.01 7.86 10.23
N ALA A 58 -4.82 7.65 10.82
CA ALA A 58 -4.07 8.73 11.45
C ALA A 58 -3.72 9.85 10.45
N ALA A 59 -3.47 9.52 9.18
CA ALA A 59 -3.20 10.49 8.12
C ALA A 59 -4.45 11.30 7.70
N CYS A 60 -5.66 10.86 8.07
CA CYS A 60 -6.88 11.65 7.87
C CYS A 60 -6.93 12.88 8.79
N GLY A 61 -6.22 12.88 9.92
CA GLY A 61 -6.23 13.96 10.90
C GLY A 61 -7.61 14.09 11.57
N SER A 62 -8.22 15.28 11.52
CA SER A 62 -9.55 15.51 12.07
C SER A 62 -10.70 15.18 11.11
N ARG A 63 -10.40 14.69 9.91
CA ARG A 63 -11.41 14.31 8.90
C ARG A 63 -12.00 12.94 9.24
N ASN A 64 -13.19 12.65 8.74
CA ASN A 64 -13.80 11.34 8.91
C ASN A 64 -13.02 10.30 8.10
N ALA A 65 -12.38 9.35 8.79
CA ALA A 65 -11.52 8.36 8.14
C ALA A 65 -12.33 7.34 7.32
N GLU A 66 -13.55 7.03 7.73
CA GLU A 66 -14.46 6.11 7.02
C GLU A 66 -14.79 6.58 5.58
N ASP A 67 -14.68 7.88 5.32
CA ASP A 67 -14.92 8.46 3.99
C ASP A 67 -13.66 8.52 3.12
N LEU A 68 -12.47 8.26 3.70
CA LEU A 68 -11.18 8.56 3.09
C LEU A 68 -10.19 7.39 3.05
N VAL A 69 -10.48 6.31 3.78
CA VAL A 69 -9.65 5.12 3.88
C VAL A 69 -10.55 3.89 3.91
N HIS A 70 -10.24 2.91 3.07
CA HIS A 70 -10.88 1.60 3.11
C HIS A 70 -9.82 0.50 3.04
N THR A 71 -9.72 -0.29 4.11
CA THR A 71 -8.78 -1.42 4.20
C THR A 71 -9.48 -2.69 3.74
N ASN A 72 -8.86 -3.41 2.79
CA ASN A 72 -9.37 -4.71 2.39
C ASN A 72 -9.00 -5.77 3.42
N TRP A 73 -10.01 -6.33 4.08
CA TRP A 73 -9.85 -7.36 5.10
C TRP A 73 -9.80 -8.78 4.52
N ASP A 74 -10.17 -8.96 3.25
CA ASP A 74 -10.00 -10.24 2.57
C ASP A 74 -8.51 -10.59 2.51
N TRP A 75 -8.21 -11.83 2.89
CA TRP A 75 -6.83 -12.31 2.93
C TRP A 75 -6.56 -13.36 1.88
N TYR A 76 -5.32 -13.35 1.41
CA TYR A 76 -4.78 -14.32 0.47
C TYR A 76 -3.34 -14.67 0.88
N PRO A 77 -2.87 -15.90 0.64
CA PRO A 77 -1.52 -16.32 1.00
C PRO A 77 -0.45 -15.76 0.04
N THR A 78 -0.43 -14.44 -0.17
CA THR A 78 0.40 -13.76 -1.18
C THR A 78 1.39 -12.74 -0.62
N LYS A 79 1.52 -12.67 0.72
CA LYS A 79 2.30 -11.64 1.45
C LYS A 79 2.02 -10.23 0.98
N SER A 80 0.76 -9.95 0.70
CA SER A 80 0.31 -8.72 0.08
C SER A 80 -0.95 -8.22 0.74
N ARG A 81 -1.02 -6.92 1.01
CA ARG A 81 -2.22 -6.23 1.47
C ARG A 81 -2.53 -5.04 0.58
N SER A 82 -3.78 -4.62 0.58
CA SER A 82 -4.21 -3.42 -0.15
C SER A 82 -5.00 -2.48 0.75
N VAL A 83 -4.79 -1.19 0.56
CA VAL A 83 -5.61 -0.13 1.14
C VAL A 83 -6.02 0.83 0.04
N GLU A 84 -7.29 1.21 0.07
CA GLU A 84 -7.89 2.21 -0.80
C GLU A 84 -7.87 3.55 -0.06
N LEU A 85 -7.44 4.60 -0.76
CA LEU A 85 -7.20 5.92 -0.19
C LEU A 85 -7.82 7.02 -1.06
N ASP A 86 -8.35 8.06 -0.42
CA ASP A 86 -8.61 9.32 -1.10
C ASP A 86 -7.29 10.06 -1.37
N GLU A 87 -7.17 10.73 -2.52
CA GLU A 87 -5.98 11.49 -2.93
C GLU A 87 -5.59 12.59 -1.93
N GLN A 88 -6.54 13.03 -1.10
CA GLN A 88 -6.32 14.01 -0.04
C GLN A 88 -5.63 13.44 1.20
N VAL A 89 -5.54 12.12 1.34
CA VAL A 89 -4.82 11.43 2.43
C VAL A 89 -3.43 11.00 1.96
N PHE A 90 -3.27 10.77 0.65
CA PHE A 90 -2.01 10.36 0.06
C PHE A 90 -0.91 11.44 0.20
N SER A 91 0.14 11.12 0.95
CA SER A 91 1.22 12.05 1.28
C SER A 91 2.56 11.31 1.46
N PRO A 92 3.71 12.02 1.37
CA PRO A 92 5.02 11.40 1.64
C PRO A 92 5.13 10.78 3.03
N ALA A 93 4.56 11.44 4.05
CA ALA A 93 4.59 10.94 5.43
C ALA A 93 3.77 9.66 5.62
N LEU A 94 2.63 9.53 4.93
CA LEU A 94 1.86 8.28 4.91
C LEU A 94 2.66 7.15 4.28
N VAL A 95 3.24 7.40 3.09
CA VAL A 95 4.03 6.40 2.36
C VAL A 95 5.21 5.91 3.21
N GLN A 96 5.92 6.82 3.88
CA GLN A 96 7.03 6.43 4.76
C GLN A 96 6.56 5.55 5.92
N GLN A 97 5.49 5.93 6.63
CA GLN A 97 4.98 5.16 7.76
C GLN A 97 4.53 3.76 7.32
N LEU A 98 3.87 3.63 6.16
CA LEU A 98 3.50 2.34 5.61
C LEU A 98 4.73 1.48 5.25
N ILE A 99 5.81 2.09 4.75
CA ILE A 99 7.07 1.37 4.48
C ILE A 99 7.75 0.90 5.75
N GLN A 100 7.69 1.68 6.84
CA GLN A 100 8.22 1.27 8.14
C GLN A 100 7.52 0.03 8.71
N LEU A 101 6.25 -0.19 8.37
CA LEU A 101 5.55 -1.44 8.71
C LEU A 101 6.18 -2.66 8.02
N LEU A 102 6.86 -2.48 6.89
CA LEU A 102 7.51 -3.54 6.11
C LEU A 102 8.95 -3.83 6.58
N GLU A 103 9.18 -3.69 7.88
CA GLU A 103 10.40 -4.12 8.56
C GLU A 103 10.16 -5.37 9.41
N GLY A 104 11.24 -5.99 9.91
CA GLY A 104 11.16 -7.18 10.78
C GLY A 104 10.32 -8.31 10.16
N THR A 105 9.24 -8.68 10.85
CA THR A 105 8.31 -9.76 10.47
C THR A 105 7.69 -9.58 9.09
N TYR A 106 7.54 -8.34 8.60
CA TYR A 106 6.88 -8.04 7.34
C TYR A 106 7.87 -7.63 6.22
N ALA A 107 9.16 -7.90 6.39
CA ALA A 107 10.21 -7.45 5.48
C ALA A 107 10.06 -7.94 4.03
N ASP A 108 9.36 -9.05 3.82
CA ASP A 108 9.08 -9.64 2.52
C ASP A 108 7.62 -9.47 2.07
N TRP A 109 6.85 -8.62 2.76
CA TRP A 109 5.49 -8.28 2.41
C TRP A 109 5.43 -7.05 1.52
N ARG A 110 4.26 -6.86 0.88
CA ARG A 110 3.96 -5.70 0.03
C ARG A 110 2.65 -5.05 0.44
N ILE A 111 2.57 -3.74 0.26
CA ILE A 111 1.33 -2.97 0.45
C ILE A 111 0.98 -2.30 -0.88
N TYR A 112 -0.20 -2.59 -1.40
CA TYR A 112 -0.78 -1.93 -2.55
C TYR A 112 -1.61 -0.73 -2.08
N LEU A 113 -1.37 0.43 -2.68
CA LEU A 113 -2.17 1.62 -2.48
C LEU A 113 -3.00 1.83 -3.74
N ASN A 114 -4.32 1.81 -3.59
CA ASN A 114 -5.25 2.22 -4.63
C ASN A 114 -5.77 3.60 -4.27
N VAL A 115 -5.35 4.63 -5.00
CA VAL A 115 -5.68 6.02 -4.68
C VAL A 115 -6.72 6.52 -5.66
N TYR A 116 -7.77 7.16 -5.13
CA TYR A 116 -8.90 7.68 -5.88
C TYR A 116 -9.04 9.18 -5.64
N LYS A 117 -9.58 9.92 -6.61
CA LYS A 117 -9.89 11.35 -6.40
C LYS A 117 -11.03 11.59 -5.40
N SER A 118 -11.83 10.54 -5.17
CA SER A 118 -12.89 10.47 -4.17
C SER A 118 -13.16 9.01 -3.88
N LEU A 119 -13.28 8.61 -2.62
CA LEU A 119 -13.73 7.25 -2.22
C LEU A 119 -15.25 7.12 -2.08
N THR A 120 -16.01 7.99 -2.76
CA THR A 120 -17.47 7.90 -2.79
C THR A 120 -17.96 6.98 -3.92
N ARG A 121 -19.28 6.82 -4.08
CA ARG A 121 -19.91 5.96 -5.11
C ARG A 121 -19.45 6.23 -6.56
N ASN A 122 -18.88 7.41 -6.83
CA ASN A 122 -18.34 7.77 -8.14
C ASN A 122 -16.81 7.88 -8.09
N SER A 123 -16.17 6.91 -7.44
CA SER A 123 -14.72 6.88 -7.32
C SER A 123 -14.08 6.89 -8.71
N GLN A 124 -13.12 7.80 -8.88
CA GLN A 124 -12.31 7.88 -10.08
C GLN A 124 -10.88 7.52 -9.69
N ASP A 125 -10.34 6.50 -10.37
CA ASP A 125 -8.94 6.11 -10.22
C ASP A 125 -8.03 7.33 -10.39
N PHE A 126 -7.21 7.60 -9.37
CA PHE A 126 -6.18 8.62 -9.42
C PHE A 126 -4.81 8.00 -9.69
N GLY A 127 -4.53 6.88 -9.01
CA GLY A 127 -3.46 5.99 -9.39
C GLY A 127 -3.15 4.90 -8.37
N VAL A 128 -2.13 4.10 -8.67
CA VAL A 128 -1.72 2.97 -7.83
C VAL A 128 -0.23 3.00 -7.49
N ALA A 129 0.09 2.45 -6.32
CA ALA A 129 1.46 2.22 -5.88
C ALA A 129 1.60 0.82 -5.23
N CYS A 130 2.77 0.23 -5.35
CA CYS A 130 3.17 -0.98 -4.65
C CYS A 130 4.40 -0.65 -3.80
N LEU A 131 4.23 -0.76 -2.48
CA LEU A 131 5.26 -0.52 -1.50
C LEU A 131 5.90 -1.86 -1.12
N SER A 132 7.23 -1.86 -1.08
CA SER A 132 8.02 -2.92 -0.47
C SER A 132 9.16 -2.26 0.31
N LYS A 133 9.77 -3.01 1.24
CA LYS A 133 10.88 -2.48 2.05
C LYS A 133 11.99 -1.82 1.23
N SER A 134 12.35 -2.40 0.09
CA SER A 134 13.53 -1.98 -0.69
C SER A 134 13.21 -1.14 -1.93
N ARG A 135 11.94 -1.01 -2.32
CA ARG A 135 11.54 -0.26 -3.51
C ARG A 135 10.07 0.12 -3.49
N ILE A 136 9.74 1.13 -4.28
CA ILE A 136 8.38 1.54 -4.59
C ILE A 136 8.17 1.41 -6.10
N ILE A 137 7.08 0.79 -6.54
CA ILE A 137 6.55 1.01 -7.90
C ILE A 137 5.39 1.97 -7.76
N ILE A 138 5.36 3.03 -8.54
CA ILE A 138 4.37 4.09 -8.39
C ILE A 138 3.98 4.65 -9.75
N GLN A 139 2.69 4.87 -9.96
CA GLN A 139 2.22 5.57 -11.15
C GLN A 139 2.65 7.04 -11.14
N GLN A 140 2.89 7.57 -12.33
CA GLN A 140 3.33 8.94 -12.56
C GLN A 140 2.45 9.97 -11.84
N SER A 141 1.12 9.82 -11.89
CA SER A 141 0.17 10.73 -11.23
C SER A 141 0.41 10.83 -9.71
N LEU A 142 0.65 9.69 -9.05
CA LEU A 142 0.96 9.65 -7.63
C LEU A 142 2.36 10.20 -7.34
N TYR A 143 3.35 9.88 -8.17
CA TYR A 143 4.71 10.38 -8.00
C TYR A 143 4.78 11.91 -8.11
N GLU A 144 4.07 12.50 -9.07
CA GLU A 144 3.92 13.94 -9.23
C GLU A 144 3.24 14.57 -8.00
N ARG A 145 2.20 13.92 -7.47
CA ARG A 145 1.52 14.35 -6.24
C ARG A 145 2.46 14.39 -5.04
N LEU A 146 3.30 13.37 -4.87
CA LEU A 146 4.32 13.32 -3.83
C LEU A 146 5.36 14.43 -4.01
N SER A 147 5.79 14.66 -5.24
CA SER A 147 6.82 15.67 -5.58
C SER A 147 6.33 17.11 -5.42
N ALA A 148 5.04 17.36 -5.66
CA ALA A 148 4.43 18.67 -5.46
C ALA A 148 4.14 19.00 -3.98
N SER A 149 4.17 17.99 -3.10
CA SER A 149 3.88 18.13 -1.67
C SER A 149 5.15 18.14 -0.78
N ALA A 150 6.33 18.05 -1.40
CA ALA A 150 7.65 18.03 -0.74
C ALA A 150 8.21 19.45 -0.60
#